data_AF-A0A933ZZE3-F1
#
_entry.id   AF-A0A933ZZE3-F1
#
_cell.length_a   1.000
_cell.length_b   1.000
_cell.length_c   1.000
_cell.angle_alpha   90.00
_cell.angle_beta   90.00
_cell.angle_gamma   90.00
#
_symmetry.space_group_name_H-M   'P 1'
#
loop_
_entity.id
_entity.type
_entity.pdbx_description
1 polymer ?
#
loop_
_entity_poly.entity_id
_entity_poly.type
_entity_poly.pdbx_seq_one_letter_code
_entity_poly.pdbx_strand_id
1 'polypeptide(L)'
;MRSLTPFLAAVLAAAATLGTSSVRAEEGMWLFNDFPATQVKAKYGFEPDQKWLDHVRLSSVRLAEGCSGSIVSPEGLVMTNHHCAHSCIEQLSTAKKDFVASGFLAKTPAEEVKCPEIEINQLMAIADVTERVNAATRGLADQQYNEALKAEMSKIEKECATGEDRRCDVVTLYRGGQYHLYTYRRFQDVRLAFAPEFATAFFGGDPDNFEFPRYDLDVSFLRIYEGGKPAKTPDFLPFATSGPKDGDLVFVSGQPGGTNRLTPLAQLEVERDVTLPRRLLFSSELKGLLTRFQTESVEKKRISNALLFHVENGIKA
;
A
#
# COMPACT_ATOMS: atom_id res chain seq x y z
N MET A 1 -55.08 3.42 43.98
CA MET A 1 -54.40 2.72 42.87
C MET A 1 -54.52 3.59 41.61
N ARG A 2 -53.54 4.47 41.37
CA ARG A 2 -53.45 5.23 40.10
C ARG A 2 -52.53 4.44 39.17
N SER A 3 -53.05 4.11 38.01
CA SER A 3 -52.42 3.30 36.96
C SER A 3 -51.11 3.96 36.50
N LEU A 4 -49.98 3.32 36.81
CA LEU A 4 -48.63 3.64 36.31
C LEU A 4 -48.38 3.07 34.89
N THR A 5 -49.39 2.41 34.31
CA THR A 5 -49.30 1.67 33.05
C THR A 5 -49.11 2.52 31.78
N PRO A 6 -49.67 3.74 31.63
CA PRO A 6 -49.54 4.48 30.36
C PRO A 6 -48.18 5.17 30.20
N PHE A 7 -47.48 5.47 31.32
CA PHE A 7 -46.18 6.15 31.29
C PHE A 7 -45.04 5.20 30.90
N LEU A 8 -45.11 3.93 31.35
CA LEU A 8 -44.12 2.91 30.97
C LEU A 8 -44.21 2.55 29.47
N ALA A 9 -45.42 2.51 28.90
CA ALA A 9 -45.64 2.23 27.48
C ALA A 9 -45.09 3.34 26.57
N ALA A 10 -45.19 4.62 26.99
CA ALA A 10 -44.66 5.75 26.24
C ALA A 10 -43.12 5.81 26.24
N VAL A 11 -42.47 5.40 27.33
CA VAL A 11 -40.99 5.33 27.43
C VAL A 11 -40.44 4.15 26.61
N LEU A 12 -41.13 3.01 26.58
CA LEU A 12 -40.76 1.86 25.74
C LEU A 12 -40.94 2.13 24.24
N ALA A 13 -41.94 2.94 23.84
CA ALA A 13 -42.12 3.36 22.46
C ALA A 13 -41.06 4.38 21.99
N ALA A 14 -40.60 5.28 22.87
CA ALA A 14 -39.53 6.24 22.57
C ALA A 14 -38.13 5.59 22.48
N ALA A 15 -37.90 4.48 23.21
CA ALA A 15 -36.66 3.70 23.12
C ALA A 15 -36.57 2.86 21.83
N ALA A 16 -37.72 2.49 21.23
CA ALA A 16 -37.77 1.74 19.97
C ALA A 16 -37.55 2.61 18.71
N THR A 17 -37.59 3.94 18.85
CA THR A 17 -37.32 4.90 17.77
C THR A 17 -35.93 5.53 17.82
N LEU A 18 -35.03 5.05 18.69
CA LEU A 18 -33.60 5.24 18.50
C LEU A 18 -33.22 4.44 17.25
N GLY A 19 -33.47 5.07 16.10
CA GLY A 19 -33.15 4.55 14.79
C GLY A 19 -31.74 4.00 14.86
N THR A 20 -31.61 2.73 14.45
CA THR A 20 -30.34 2.17 14.06
C THR A 20 -29.84 3.06 12.93
N SER A 21 -29.10 4.13 13.28
CA SER A 21 -28.23 4.82 12.35
C SER A 21 -27.38 3.71 11.77
N SER A 22 -27.71 3.25 10.57
CA SER A 22 -26.82 2.37 9.85
C SER A 22 -25.54 3.16 9.74
N VAL A 23 -24.53 2.78 10.51
CA VAL A 23 -23.18 3.32 10.37
C VAL A 23 -22.77 2.90 8.98
N ARG A 24 -22.98 3.79 8.01
CA ARG A 24 -22.58 3.54 6.63
C ARG A 24 -21.07 3.74 6.61
N ALA A 25 -20.34 2.64 6.47
CA ALA A 25 -18.95 2.72 6.03
C ALA A 25 -18.98 3.18 4.56
N GLU A 26 -19.03 4.49 4.33
CA GLU A 26 -19.18 5.08 2.99
C GLU A 26 -17.87 5.11 2.18
N GLU A 27 -16.74 4.87 2.85
CA GLU A 27 -15.37 4.87 2.33
C GLU A 27 -14.76 3.46 2.49
N GLY A 28 -14.09 2.94 1.46
CA GLY A 28 -13.62 1.56 1.50
C GLY A 28 -12.42 1.29 0.60
N MET A 29 -11.55 0.40 1.08
CA MET A 29 -10.55 -0.27 0.27
C MET A 29 -11.16 -1.65 -0.07
N TRP A 30 -11.55 -1.85 -1.32
CA TRP A 30 -12.29 -3.04 -1.74
C TRP A 30 -11.37 -4.05 -2.41
N LEU A 31 -11.64 -5.33 -2.21
CA LEU A 31 -10.91 -6.40 -2.87
C LEU A 31 -11.37 -6.53 -4.32
N PHE A 32 -10.47 -6.90 -5.22
CA PHE A 32 -10.83 -7.14 -6.62
C PHE A 32 -11.84 -8.29 -6.80
N ASN A 33 -11.82 -9.29 -5.91
CA ASN A 33 -12.73 -10.43 -5.93
C ASN A 33 -14.02 -10.20 -5.13
N ASP A 34 -14.18 -9.04 -4.49
CA ASP A 34 -15.37 -8.67 -3.70
C ASP A 34 -15.66 -7.17 -3.85
N PHE A 35 -15.59 -6.68 -5.09
CA PHE A 35 -15.80 -5.27 -5.38
C PHE A 35 -17.30 -4.93 -5.41
N PRO A 36 -17.77 -3.88 -4.72
CA PRO A 36 -19.19 -3.56 -4.60
C PRO A 36 -19.74 -2.81 -5.83
N ALA A 37 -19.71 -3.45 -7.00
CA ALA A 37 -20.02 -2.83 -8.29
C ALA A 37 -21.43 -2.21 -8.35
N THR A 38 -22.43 -2.88 -7.78
CA THR A 38 -23.81 -2.36 -7.75
C THR A 38 -23.92 -1.08 -6.92
N GLN A 39 -23.23 -1.00 -5.79
CA GLN A 39 -23.21 0.18 -4.93
C GLN A 39 -22.45 1.33 -5.59
N VAL A 40 -21.32 1.02 -6.26
CA VAL A 40 -20.55 1.99 -7.03
C VAL A 40 -21.37 2.55 -8.19
N LYS A 41 -22.14 1.71 -8.90
CA LYS A 41 -23.08 2.15 -9.93
C LYS A 41 -24.15 3.08 -9.38
N ALA A 42 -24.78 2.71 -8.27
CA ALA A 42 -25.84 3.51 -7.67
C ALA A 42 -25.33 4.89 -7.22
N LYS A 43 -24.07 4.97 -6.76
CA LYS A 43 -23.48 6.20 -6.24
C LYS A 43 -22.82 7.06 -7.32
N TYR A 44 -22.12 6.45 -8.27
CA TYR A 44 -21.25 7.14 -9.22
C TYR A 44 -21.63 6.91 -10.69
N GLY A 45 -22.64 6.10 -10.98
CA GLY A 45 -23.10 5.80 -12.34
C GLY A 45 -22.20 4.86 -13.14
N PHE A 46 -21.12 4.36 -12.55
CA PHE A 46 -20.19 3.42 -13.18
C PHE A 46 -20.29 2.03 -12.53
N GLU A 47 -20.46 0.99 -13.33
CA GLU A 47 -20.49 -0.40 -12.88
C GLU A 47 -19.30 -1.14 -13.52
N PRO A 48 -18.17 -1.27 -12.81
CA PRO A 48 -17.05 -2.05 -13.34
C PRO A 48 -17.45 -3.53 -13.41
N ASP A 49 -17.24 -4.12 -14.58
CA ASP A 49 -17.37 -5.57 -14.75
C ASP A 49 -16.09 -6.30 -14.34
N GLN A 50 -16.15 -7.64 -14.32
CA GLN A 50 -15.00 -8.46 -13.93
C GLN A 50 -13.81 -8.26 -14.87
N LYS A 51 -14.06 -8.02 -16.16
CA LYS A 51 -12.99 -7.81 -17.15
C LYS A 51 -12.22 -6.52 -16.83
N TRP A 52 -12.93 -5.45 -16.47
CA TRP A 52 -12.33 -4.19 -16.05
C TRP A 52 -11.52 -4.37 -14.75
N LEU A 53 -12.10 -5.06 -13.75
CA LEU A 53 -11.42 -5.34 -12.48
C LEU A 53 -10.15 -6.19 -12.69
N ASP A 54 -10.20 -7.20 -13.55
CA ASP A 54 -9.05 -8.01 -13.92
C ASP A 54 -7.98 -7.22 -14.65
N HIS A 55 -8.36 -6.36 -15.60
CA HIS A 55 -7.42 -5.49 -16.30
C HIS A 55 -6.70 -4.54 -15.33
N VAL A 56 -7.44 -3.89 -14.43
CA VAL A 56 -6.85 -2.98 -13.42
C VAL A 56 -5.95 -3.76 -12.45
N ARG A 57 -6.39 -4.93 -11.98
CA ARG A 57 -5.61 -5.82 -11.10
C ARG A 57 -4.30 -6.25 -11.76
N LEU A 58 -4.36 -6.73 -13.00
CA LEU A 58 -3.20 -7.21 -13.74
C LEU A 58 -2.28 -6.05 -14.14
N SER A 59 -2.80 -4.84 -14.33
CA SER A 59 -1.97 -3.66 -14.61
C SER A 59 -1.38 -3.02 -13.34
N SER A 60 -1.81 -3.44 -12.15
CA SER A 60 -1.31 -2.93 -10.87
C SER A 60 -0.28 -3.88 -10.28
N VAL A 61 0.77 -3.33 -9.66
CA VAL A 61 1.84 -4.11 -9.06
C VAL A 61 2.19 -3.63 -7.67
N ARG A 62 2.64 -4.55 -6.82
CA ARG A 62 3.22 -4.28 -5.51
C ARG A 62 4.73 -4.24 -5.64
N LEU A 63 5.35 -3.16 -5.18
CA LEU A 63 6.78 -3.18 -4.85
C LEU A 63 6.90 -3.84 -3.47
N ALA A 64 7.70 -4.91 -3.37
CA ALA A 64 7.73 -5.76 -2.18
C ALA A 64 8.02 -4.99 -0.88
N GLU A 65 8.77 -3.89 -0.98
CA GLU A 65 9.16 -2.97 0.10
C GLU A 65 8.01 -2.11 0.65
N GLY A 66 6.79 -2.19 0.11
CA GLY A 66 5.60 -1.55 0.70
C GLY A 66 4.98 -0.44 -0.13
N CYS A 67 5.33 -0.35 -1.42
CA CYS A 67 4.76 0.60 -2.35
C CYS A 67 3.86 -0.07 -3.40
N SER A 68 3.07 0.75 -4.09
CA SER A 68 2.31 0.34 -5.28
C SER A 68 2.95 0.92 -6.54
N GLY A 69 2.69 0.29 -7.67
CA GLY A 69 3.05 0.77 -9.00
C GLY A 69 2.04 0.32 -10.04
N SER A 70 2.17 0.86 -11.25
CA SER A 70 1.34 0.50 -12.39
C SER A 70 2.20 0.14 -13.58
N ILE A 71 1.86 -0.93 -14.29
CA ILE A 71 2.44 -1.24 -15.60
C ILE A 71 1.81 -0.28 -16.60
N VAL A 72 2.63 0.46 -17.34
CA VAL A 72 2.20 1.55 -18.24
C VAL A 72 2.63 1.34 -19.70
N SER A 73 3.14 0.15 -20.02
CA SER A 73 3.52 -0.22 -21.39
C SER A 73 3.39 -1.73 -21.62
N PRO A 74 3.37 -2.20 -22.87
CA PRO A 74 3.38 -3.62 -23.19
C PRO A 74 4.73 -4.33 -22.94
N GLU A 75 5.78 -3.55 -22.64
CA GLU A 75 7.16 -4.01 -22.45
C GLU A 75 7.65 -3.75 -21.01
N GLY A 76 6.76 -3.94 -20.03
CA GLY A 76 7.14 -4.02 -18.63
C GLY A 76 7.57 -2.72 -17.96
N LEU A 77 7.37 -1.54 -18.59
CA LEU A 77 7.58 -0.26 -17.93
C LEU A 77 6.57 -0.09 -16.78
N VAL A 78 7.06 0.19 -15.58
CA VAL A 78 6.30 0.38 -14.36
C VAL A 78 6.50 1.81 -13.85
N MET A 79 5.39 2.52 -13.61
CA MET A 79 5.37 3.82 -12.96
C MET A 79 5.10 3.65 -11.46
N THR A 80 5.89 4.31 -10.62
CA THR A 80 5.70 4.39 -9.16
C THR A 80 6.17 5.77 -8.68
N ASN A 81 6.08 6.05 -7.38
CA ASN A 81 6.62 7.28 -6.82
C ASN A 81 8.15 7.26 -6.75
N HIS A 82 8.78 8.43 -6.77
CA HIS A 82 10.22 8.54 -6.59
C HIS A 82 10.64 8.05 -5.21
N HIS A 83 9.89 8.39 -4.15
CA HIS A 83 10.20 7.91 -2.81
C HIS A 83 10.12 6.38 -2.69
N CYS A 84 9.28 5.73 -3.50
CA CYS A 84 9.17 4.26 -3.58
C CYS A 84 10.36 3.58 -4.27
N ALA A 85 11.05 4.29 -5.17
CA ALA A 85 12.26 3.81 -5.84
C ALA A 85 13.55 4.37 -5.20
N HIS A 86 13.43 5.17 -4.15
CA HIS A 86 14.55 5.95 -3.59
C HIS A 86 15.68 5.07 -3.08
N SER A 87 15.35 3.95 -2.42
CA SER A 87 16.33 2.95 -1.96
C SER A 87 17.20 2.45 -3.11
N CYS A 88 16.59 2.09 -4.26
CA CYS A 88 17.32 1.70 -5.45
C CYS A 88 18.20 2.85 -5.99
N ILE A 89 17.68 4.08 -6.07
CA ILE A 89 18.41 5.24 -6.59
C ILE A 89 19.65 5.52 -5.70
N GLU A 90 19.50 5.46 -4.38
CA GLU A 90 20.59 5.60 -3.41
C GLU A 90 21.63 4.48 -3.55
N GLN A 91 21.19 3.21 -3.68
CA GLN A 91 22.08 2.06 -3.84
C GLN A 91 22.89 2.10 -5.15
N LEU A 92 22.30 2.66 -6.21
CA LEU A 92 22.97 2.88 -7.49
C LEU A 92 23.87 4.13 -7.49
N SER A 93 23.77 4.97 -6.47
CA SER A 93 24.57 6.17 -6.30
C SER A 93 25.89 5.87 -5.59
N THR A 94 26.91 6.68 -5.90
CA THR A 94 28.24 6.64 -5.28
C THR A 94 28.71 8.07 -5.02
N ALA A 95 29.79 8.24 -4.26
CA ALA A 95 30.40 9.56 -4.03
C ALA A 95 30.80 10.30 -5.33
N LYS A 96 30.97 9.59 -6.46
CA LYS A 96 31.32 10.18 -7.77
C LYS A 96 30.11 10.32 -8.71
N LYS A 97 29.00 9.65 -8.42
CA LYS A 97 27.82 9.56 -9.28
C LYS A 97 26.59 9.50 -8.40
N ASP A 98 25.99 10.64 -8.15
CA ASP A 98 24.86 10.79 -7.24
C ASP A 98 23.56 10.96 -8.04
N PHE A 99 22.86 9.84 -8.27
CA PHE A 99 21.59 9.84 -8.97
C PHE A 99 20.44 10.46 -8.17
N VAL A 100 20.57 10.54 -6.84
CA VAL A 100 19.60 11.26 -6.01
C VAL A 100 19.66 12.74 -6.34
N ALA A 101 20.88 13.29 -6.45
CA ALA A 101 21.08 14.70 -6.78
C ALA A 101 20.83 15.02 -8.26
N SER A 102 21.30 14.17 -9.19
CA SER A 102 21.29 14.47 -10.62
C SER A 102 20.13 13.86 -11.41
N GLY A 103 19.30 13.03 -10.77
CA GLY A 103 18.34 12.18 -11.48
C GLY A 103 19.02 11.10 -12.33
N PHE A 104 18.20 10.35 -13.05
CA PHE A 104 18.57 9.27 -13.95
C PHE A 104 17.62 9.19 -15.14
N LEU A 105 18.17 8.99 -16.34
CA LEU A 105 17.41 8.70 -17.55
C LEU A 105 18.18 7.70 -18.42
N ALA A 106 17.63 6.52 -18.60
CA ALA A 106 18.08 5.56 -19.61
C ALA A 106 17.46 5.95 -20.97
N LYS A 107 18.29 6.21 -21.98
CA LYS A 107 17.79 6.53 -23.34
C LYS A 107 17.33 5.28 -24.08
N THR A 108 17.82 4.12 -23.67
CA THR A 108 17.49 2.81 -24.25
C THR A 108 17.37 1.77 -23.14
N PRO A 109 16.63 0.65 -23.37
CA PRO A 109 16.54 -0.44 -22.40
C PRO A 109 17.91 -1.07 -22.04
N ALA A 110 18.94 -0.88 -22.86
CA ALA A 110 20.29 -1.35 -22.58
C ALA A 110 21.04 -0.49 -21.55
N GLU A 111 20.60 0.76 -21.36
CA GLU A 111 21.16 1.70 -20.38
C GLU A 111 20.48 1.59 -19.00
N GLU A 112 19.37 0.86 -18.90
CA GLU A 112 18.65 0.63 -17.64
C GLU A 112 19.49 -0.19 -16.67
N VAL A 113 19.54 0.25 -15.40
CA VAL A 113 20.42 -0.33 -14.38
C VAL A 113 19.62 -1.13 -13.38
N LYS A 114 20.03 -2.38 -13.10
CA LYS A 114 19.32 -3.26 -12.18
C LYS A 114 19.32 -2.71 -10.76
N CYS A 115 18.14 -2.56 -10.18
CA CYS A 115 17.95 -2.28 -8.77
C CYS A 115 18.39 -3.50 -7.94
N PRO A 116 19.28 -3.35 -6.94
CA PRO A 116 19.79 -4.50 -6.19
C PRO A 116 18.72 -5.26 -5.41
N GLU A 117 17.77 -4.55 -4.79
CA GLU A 117 16.84 -5.12 -3.81
C GLU A 117 15.36 -5.01 -4.20
N ILE A 118 15.03 -4.23 -5.24
CA ILE A 118 13.63 -4.07 -5.65
C ILE A 118 13.09 -5.36 -6.28
N GLU A 119 11.97 -5.82 -5.74
CA GLU A 119 11.13 -6.88 -6.27
C GLU A 119 9.73 -6.31 -6.58
N ILE A 120 9.20 -6.65 -7.76
CA ILE A 120 7.85 -6.27 -8.18
C ILE A 120 6.97 -7.53 -8.26
N ASN A 121 5.77 -7.45 -7.70
CA ASN A 121 4.81 -8.54 -7.62
C ASN A 121 3.49 -8.14 -8.29
N GLN A 122 3.09 -8.87 -9.33
CA GLN A 122 1.82 -8.69 -10.05
C GLN A 122 0.78 -9.67 -9.51
N LEU A 123 -0.36 -9.19 -9.01
CA LEU A 123 -1.39 -10.04 -8.40
C LEU A 123 -2.16 -10.83 -9.47
N MET A 124 -1.96 -12.14 -9.53
CA MET A 124 -2.52 -13.03 -10.55
C MET A 124 -3.84 -13.68 -10.14
N ALA A 125 -4.02 -13.98 -8.85
CA ALA A 125 -5.25 -14.59 -8.35
C ALA A 125 -5.45 -14.33 -6.84
N ILE A 126 -6.70 -14.34 -6.42
CA ILE A 126 -7.13 -14.35 -5.01
C ILE A 126 -8.04 -15.56 -4.83
N ALA A 127 -7.74 -16.43 -3.88
CA ALA A 127 -8.58 -17.57 -3.52
C ALA A 127 -8.94 -17.53 -2.04
N ASP A 128 -10.22 -17.72 -1.70
CA ASP A 128 -10.64 -17.86 -0.31
C ASP A 128 -10.20 -19.24 0.25
N VAL A 129 -9.40 -19.22 1.31
CA VAL A 129 -8.92 -20.42 2.01
C VAL A 129 -9.38 -20.46 3.47
N THR A 130 -10.38 -19.65 3.82
CA THR A 130 -10.89 -19.48 5.18
C THR A 130 -11.34 -20.79 5.79
N GLU A 131 -12.09 -21.60 5.04
CA GLU A 131 -12.57 -22.90 5.53
C GLU A 131 -11.42 -23.84 5.89
N ARG A 132 -10.39 -23.89 5.04
CA ARG A 132 -9.20 -24.73 5.23
C ARG A 132 -8.42 -24.32 6.48
N VAL A 133 -8.20 -23.02 6.65
CA VAL A 133 -7.51 -22.48 7.84
C VAL A 133 -8.33 -22.76 9.10
N ASN A 134 -9.64 -22.47 9.08
CA ASN A 134 -10.52 -22.70 10.23
C ASN A 134 -10.65 -24.19 10.61
N ALA A 135 -10.55 -25.10 9.65
CA ALA A 135 -10.53 -26.53 9.92
C ALA A 135 -9.26 -26.94 10.68
N ALA A 136 -8.09 -26.40 10.30
CA ALA A 136 -6.82 -26.71 10.94
C ALA A 136 -6.71 -26.17 12.38
N THR A 137 -7.41 -25.08 12.70
CA THR A 137 -7.36 -24.45 14.02
C THR A 137 -8.52 -24.84 14.94
N ARG A 138 -9.43 -25.71 14.49
CA ARG A 138 -10.68 -26.00 15.18
C ARG A 138 -10.45 -26.61 16.56
N GLY A 139 -11.05 -26.01 17.59
CA GLY A 139 -10.97 -26.50 18.97
C GLY A 139 -9.62 -26.27 19.66
N LEU A 140 -8.67 -25.60 18.99
CA LEU A 140 -7.39 -25.19 19.57
C LEU A 140 -7.52 -23.81 20.22
N ALA A 141 -6.67 -23.54 21.20
CA ALA A 141 -6.60 -22.25 21.89
C ALA A 141 -5.14 -21.79 22.05
N ASP A 142 -4.97 -20.51 22.37
CA ASP A 142 -3.71 -19.88 22.76
C ASP A 142 -2.53 -20.22 21.83
N GLN A 143 -1.45 -20.77 22.38
CA GLN A 143 -0.25 -21.11 21.63
C GLN A 143 -0.51 -22.17 20.57
N GLN A 144 -1.30 -23.20 20.88
CA GLN A 144 -1.61 -24.29 19.95
C GLN A 144 -2.41 -23.78 18.75
N TYR A 145 -3.36 -22.85 18.98
CA TYR A 145 -4.09 -22.19 17.92
C TYR A 145 -3.14 -21.41 16.99
N ASN A 146 -2.26 -20.59 17.57
CA ASN A 146 -1.32 -19.77 16.80
C ASN A 146 -0.31 -20.61 16.01
N GLU A 147 0.15 -21.71 16.57
CA GLU A 147 1.06 -22.65 15.90
C GLU A 147 0.37 -23.35 14.73
N ALA A 148 -0.84 -23.87 14.93
CA ALA A 148 -1.61 -24.52 13.87
C ALA A 148 -1.98 -23.53 12.75
N LEU A 149 -2.37 -22.31 13.10
CA LEU A 149 -2.67 -21.24 12.15
C LEU A 149 -1.47 -20.96 11.24
N LYS A 150 -0.30 -20.69 11.84
CA LYS A 150 0.93 -20.41 11.09
C LYS A 150 1.36 -21.61 10.24
N ALA A 151 1.26 -22.82 10.80
CA ALA A 151 1.63 -24.05 10.09
C ALA A 151 0.75 -24.27 8.84
N GLU A 152 -0.57 -24.10 8.95
CA GLU A 152 -1.48 -24.28 7.82
C GLU A 152 -1.32 -23.17 6.78
N MET A 153 -1.18 -21.91 7.19
CA MET A 153 -0.88 -20.81 6.26
C MET A 153 0.41 -21.08 5.48
N SER A 154 1.50 -21.41 6.16
CA SER A 154 2.78 -21.75 5.50
C SER A 154 2.67 -22.98 4.60
N LYS A 155 1.81 -23.95 4.93
CA LYS A 155 1.56 -25.11 4.07
C LYS A 155 0.85 -24.70 2.78
N ILE A 156 -0.21 -23.90 2.87
CA ILE A 156 -0.94 -23.36 1.71
C ILE A 156 0.01 -22.57 0.79
N GLU A 157 0.84 -21.70 1.37
CA GLU A 157 1.82 -20.90 0.62
C GLU A 157 2.83 -21.77 -0.13
N LYS A 158 3.37 -22.80 0.54
CA LYS A 158 4.32 -23.76 -0.07
C LYS A 158 3.72 -24.58 -1.19
N GLU A 159 2.47 -25.02 -1.06
CA GLU A 159 1.76 -25.74 -2.11
C GLU A 159 1.56 -24.87 -3.36
N CYS A 160 1.39 -23.56 -3.18
CA CYS A 160 1.20 -22.61 -4.26
C CYS A 160 2.51 -22.11 -4.90
N ALA A 161 3.59 -21.99 -4.13
CA ALA A 161 4.88 -21.47 -4.58
C ALA A 161 5.68 -22.51 -5.39
N THR A 162 5.29 -22.72 -6.64
CA THR A 162 5.89 -23.74 -7.53
C THR A 162 7.22 -23.33 -8.21
N GLY A 163 7.76 -22.16 -7.90
CA GLY A 163 8.96 -21.60 -8.54
C GLY A 163 9.35 -20.24 -7.95
N GLU A 164 10.54 -19.75 -8.28
CA GLU A 164 11.05 -18.46 -7.77
C GLU A 164 10.30 -17.24 -8.33
N ASP A 165 9.68 -17.41 -9.51
CA ASP A 165 8.85 -16.44 -10.23
C ASP A 165 7.39 -16.41 -9.75
N ARG A 166 7.04 -17.23 -8.75
CA ARG A 166 5.70 -17.31 -8.18
C ARG A 166 5.74 -17.14 -6.67
N ARG A 167 5.20 -16.02 -6.20
CA ARG A 167 5.01 -15.75 -4.77
C ARG A 167 3.58 -16.04 -4.37
N CYS A 168 3.39 -16.68 -3.22
CA CYS A 168 2.07 -16.91 -2.67
C CYS A 168 2.03 -16.50 -1.21
N ASP A 169 1.05 -15.69 -0.83
CA ASP A 169 0.88 -15.18 0.53
C ASP A 169 -0.55 -15.48 0.99
N VAL A 170 -0.73 -16.06 2.17
CA VAL A 170 -2.06 -16.09 2.82
C VAL A 170 -2.24 -14.79 3.58
N VAL A 171 -3.21 -13.98 3.14
CA VAL A 171 -3.57 -12.69 3.71
C VAL A 171 -4.71 -12.87 4.70
N THR A 172 -4.49 -12.42 5.94
CA THR A 172 -5.52 -12.36 6.98
C THR A 172 -6.34 -11.09 6.82
N LEU A 173 -7.64 -11.25 6.65
CA LEU A 173 -8.60 -10.16 6.47
C LEU A 173 -9.55 -10.08 7.66
N TYR A 174 -10.08 -8.88 7.92
CA TYR A 174 -11.09 -8.64 8.97
C TYR A 174 -10.70 -9.20 10.35
N ARG A 175 -9.43 -9.01 10.75
CA ARG A 175 -8.86 -9.52 12.02
C ARG A 175 -9.03 -11.04 12.23
N GLY A 176 -8.93 -11.83 11.15
CA GLY A 176 -9.10 -13.28 11.20
C GLY A 176 -10.50 -13.76 10.85
N GLY A 177 -11.39 -12.86 10.41
CA GLY A 177 -12.68 -13.24 9.86
C GLY A 177 -12.58 -13.98 8.53
N GLN A 178 -11.52 -13.71 7.74
CA GLN A 178 -11.25 -14.38 6.47
C GLN A 178 -9.75 -14.56 6.23
N TYR A 179 -9.40 -15.56 5.43
CA TYR A 179 -8.05 -15.87 4.98
C TYR A 179 -8.06 -16.10 3.48
N HIS A 180 -7.35 -15.27 2.73
CA HIS A 180 -7.29 -15.37 1.27
C HIS A 180 -5.86 -15.67 0.82
N LEU A 181 -5.67 -16.65 -0.05
CA LEU A 181 -4.41 -16.93 -0.74
C LEU A 181 -4.25 -15.99 -1.95
N TYR A 182 -3.23 -15.16 -1.92
CA TYR A 182 -2.87 -14.27 -3.01
C TYR A 182 -1.74 -14.93 -3.79
N THR A 183 -1.93 -15.14 -5.09
CA THR A 183 -0.91 -15.64 -6.00
C THR A 183 -0.34 -14.47 -6.80
N TYR A 184 0.96 -14.28 -6.77
CA TYR A 184 1.66 -13.25 -7.51
C TYR A 184 2.62 -13.86 -8.53
N ARG A 185 2.73 -13.20 -9.68
CA ARG A 185 3.89 -13.31 -10.58
C ARG A 185 4.96 -12.37 -10.05
N ARG A 186 6.13 -12.91 -9.75
CA ARG A 186 7.23 -12.24 -9.06
C ARG A 186 8.35 -11.90 -10.03
N PHE A 187 8.78 -10.64 -10.03
CA PHE A 187 9.87 -10.13 -10.86
C PHE A 187 11.02 -9.65 -9.98
N GLN A 188 12.18 -10.29 -10.13
CA GLN A 188 13.41 -9.98 -9.37
C GLN A 188 14.50 -9.30 -10.23
N ASP A 189 14.31 -9.23 -11.55
CA ASP A 189 15.10 -8.36 -12.43
C ASP A 189 14.28 -7.09 -12.71
N VAL A 190 14.44 -6.11 -11.83
CA VAL A 190 13.81 -4.79 -11.94
C VAL A 190 14.91 -3.77 -12.17
N ARG A 191 14.75 -2.91 -13.16
CA ARG A 191 15.77 -1.93 -13.55
C ARG A 191 15.23 -0.51 -13.48
N LEU A 192 16.04 0.43 -13.03
CA LEU A 192 15.73 1.84 -13.07
C LEU A 192 15.81 2.33 -14.53
N ALA A 193 14.74 2.95 -14.99
CA ALA A 193 14.64 3.54 -16.32
C ALA A 193 14.62 5.08 -16.27
N PHE A 194 13.94 5.66 -15.27
CA PHE A 194 13.91 7.09 -15.05
C PHE A 194 13.68 7.44 -13.57
N ALA A 195 14.34 8.50 -13.12
CA ALA A 195 14.03 9.21 -11.89
C ALA A 195 14.42 10.69 -12.07
N PRO A 196 13.57 11.67 -11.72
CA PRO A 196 13.98 13.07 -11.68
C PRO A 196 14.95 13.31 -10.52
N GLU A 197 15.55 14.50 -10.46
CA GLU A 197 16.33 14.92 -9.30
C GLU A 197 15.46 14.91 -8.04
N PHE A 198 16.04 14.55 -6.88
CA PHE A 198 15.30 14.56 -5.62
C PHE A 198 14.70 15.93 -5.27
N ALA A 199 15.37 17.02 -5.66
CA ALA A 199 14.85 18.37 -5.48
C ALA A 199 13.55 18.64 -6.28
N THR A 200 13.37 17.94 -7.40
CA THR A 200 12.17 17.99 -8.23
C THR A 200 11.10 17.01 -7.69
N ALA A 201 11.54 15.81 -7.31
CA ALA A 201 10.65 14.74 -6.85
C ALA A 201 10.08 14.95 -5.45
N PHE A 202 10.80 15.70 -4.60
CA PHE A 202 10.39 16.08 -3.25
C PHE A 202 10.46 17.60 -3.09
N PHE A 203 10.02 18.32 -4.13
CA PHE A 203 9.93 19.78 -4.13
C PHE A 203 9.07 20.26 -2.95
N GLY A 204 9.50 21.34 -2.30
CA GLY A 204 8.90 21.81 -1.04
C GLY A 204 9.38 21.07 0.21
N GLY A 205 10.01 19.90 0.04
CA GLY A 205 10.64 19.13 1.11
C GLY A 205 9.65 18.63 2.17
N ASP A 206 10.17 18.42 3.38
CA ASP A 206 9.34 18.11 4.54
C ASP A 206 8.24 19.16 4.74
N PRO A 207 8.47 20.49 4.72
CA PRO A 207 7.42 21.49 4.95
C PRO A 207 6.13 21.27 4.15
N ASP A 208 6.22 20.98 2.87
CA ASP A 208 5.05 20.77 2.01
C ASP A 208 4.46 19.34 2.15
N ASN A 209 5.12 18.44 2.88
CA ASN A 209 4.71 17.04 3.01
C ASN A 209 3.40 16.97 3.81
N PHE A 210 2.42 16.20 3.30
CA PHE A 210 1.03 16.18 3.77
C PHE A 210 0.22 17.47 3.57
N GLU A 211 0.69 18.41 2.73
CA GLU A 211 0.01 19.68 2.48
C GLU A 211 -0.60 19.77 1.07
N PHE A 212 -1.57 20.67 0.92
CA PHE A 212 -2.10 21.11 -0.37
C PHE A 212 -2.19 22.64 -0.38
N PRO A 213 -1.77 23.36 -1.45
CA PRO A 213 -1.27 22.85 -2.74
C PRO A 213 0.11 22.16 -2.68
N ARG A 214 0.36 21.24 -3.62
CA ARG A 214 1.60 20.47 -3.76
C ARG A 214 2.07 20.50 -5.20
N TYR A 215 3.39 20.59 -5.43
CA TYR A 215 3.98 20.84 -6.75
C TYR A 215 5.18 19.95 -7.09
N ASP A 216 5.41 18.88 -6.35
CA ASP A 216 6.47 17.93 -6.62
C ASP A 216 6.11 16.96 -7.77
N LEU A 217 7.15 16.49 -8.47
CA LEU A 217 7.03 15.45 -9.49
C LEU A 217 7.49 14.11 -8.90
N ASP A 218 6.75 13.60 -7.92
CA ASP A 218 7.07 12.37 -7.21
C ASP A 218 6.79 11.13 -8.07
N VAL A 219 7.65 10.89 -9.06
CA VAL A 219 7.53 9.78 -10.02
C VAL A 219 8.90 9.16 -10.32
N SER A 220 8.92 7.85 -10.48
CA SER A 220 10.02 7.08 -11.05
C SER A 220 9.47 6.02 -12.00
N PHE A 221 10.27 5.67 -13.01
CA PHE A 221 9.98 4.54 -13.88
C PHE A 221 11.01 3.44 -13.68
N LEU A 222 10.48 2.26 -13.42
CA LEU A 222 11.21 1.01 -13.38
C LEU A 222 10.81 0.16 -14.59
N ARG A 223 11.60 -0.83 -14.95
CA ARG A 223 11.20 -1.85 -15.92
C ARG A 223 11.42 -3.24 -15.36
N ILE A 224 10.40 -4.08 -15.49
CA ILE A 224 10.51 -5.51 -15.18
C ILE A 224 11.12 -6.28 -16.36
N TYR A 225 12.04 -7.18 -16.05
CA TYR A 225 12.72 -8.05 -17.01
C TYR A 225 12.48 -9.52 -16.69
N GLU A 226 12.45 -10.34 -17.74
CA GLU A 226 12.40 -11.80 -17.67
C GLU A 226 13.35 -12.39 -18.70
N GLY A 227 14.20 -13.33 -18.27
CA GLY A 227 15.21 -13.93 -19.16
C GLY A 227 16.13 -12.89 -19.82
N GLY A 228 16.43 -11.79 -19.12
CA GLY A 228 17.29 -10.70 -19.61
C GLY A 228 16.66 -9.78 -20.66
N LYS A 229 15.35 -9.89 -20.92
CA LYS A 229 14.61 -9.01 -21.84
C LYS A 229 13.47 -8.29 -21.10
N PRO A 230 13.02 -7.12 -21.57
CA PRO A 230 11.79 -6.50 -21.08
C PRO A 230 10.65 -7.51 -21.02
N ALA A 231 9.98 -7.60 -19.86
CA ALA A 231 8.88 -8.53 -19.66
C ALA A 231 7.69 -8.15 -20.56
N LYS A 232 7.00 -9.15 -21.10
CA LYS A 232 5.78 -8.93 -21.88
C LYS A 232 4.60 -8.76 -20.93
N THR A 233 3.94 -7.61 -21.02
CA THR A 233 2.82 -7.22 -20.16
C THR A 233 1.60 -6.87 -21.00
N PRO A 234 0.75 -7.84 -21.35
CA PRO A 234 -0.43 -7.58 -22.20
C PRO A 234 -1.44 -6.63 -21.53
N ASP A 235 -1.52 -6.65 -20.20
CA ASP A 235 -2.29 -5.70 -19.40
C ASP A 235 -1.38 -4.57 -18.92
N PHE A 236 -1.76 -3.34 -19.26
CA PHE A 236 -1.12 -2.11 -18.82
C PHE A 236 -2.12 -0.95 -18.85
N LEU A 237 -1.86 0.10 -18.07
CA LEU A 237 -2.65 1.33 -18.04
C LEU A 237 -2.01 2.36 -19.01
N PRO A 238 -2.63 2.66 -20.16
CA PRO A 238 -2.14 3.73 -21.04
C PRO A 238 -2.35 5.11 -20.40
N PHE A 239 -1.48 6.05 -20.72
CA PHE A 239 -1.65 7.44 -20.29
C PHE A 239 -2.86 8.08 -20.98
N ALA A 240 -3.66 8.79 -20.20
CA ALA A 240 -4.71 9.64 -20.73
C ALA A 240 -4.10 10.78 -21.57
N THR A 241 -4.73 11.09 -22.71
CA THR A 241 -4.28 12.19 -23.60
C THR A 241 -4.76 13.56 -23.13
N SER A 242 -5.61 13.61 -22.12
CA SER A 242 -6.12 14.82 -21.48
C SER A 242 -6.07 14.66 -19.97
N GLY A 243 -5.80 15.75 -19.26
CA GLY A 243 -5.79 15.76 -17.79
C GLY A 243 -7.19 15.59 -17.17
N PRO A 244 -7.25 15.24 -15.88
CA PRO A 244 -8.49 15.11 -15.13
C PRO A 244 -9.18 16.48 -14.99
N LYS A 245 -10.50 16.45 -14.86
CA LYS A 245 -11.36 17.61 -14.62
C LYS A 245 -12.02 17.49 -13.26
N ASP A 246 -12.44 18.62 -12.72
CA ASP A 246 -13.28 18.63 -11.52
C ASP A 246 -14.54 17.78 -11.75
N GLY A 247 -14.86 16.93 -10.77
CA GLY A 247 -15.96 15.98 -10.84
C GLY A 247 -15.69 14.65 -11.57
N ASP A 248 -14.50 14.44 -12.16
CA ASP A 248 -14.18 13.15 -12.77
C ASP A 248 -14.14 12.01 -11.74
N LEU A 249 -14.68 10.85 -12.10
CA LEU A 249 -14.62 9.65 -11.28
C LEU A 249 -13.23 9.01 -11.39
N VAL A 250 -12.52 8.92 -10.27
CA VAL A 250 -11.17 8.34 -10.19
C VAL A 250 -11.18 7.10 -9.31
N PHE A 251 -10.56 6.02 -9.80
CA PHE A 251 -10.25 4.82 -9.01
C PHE A 251 -8.75 4.72 -8.80
N VAL A 252 -8.35 4.34 -7.59
CA VAL A 252 -6.96 4.04 -7.26
C VAL A 252 -6.86 2.57 -6.90
N SER A 253 -5.98 1.86 -7.60
CA SER A 253 -5.63 0.47 -7.31
C SER A 253 -4.23 0.42 -6.70
N GLY A 254 -4.06 -0.45 -5.71
CA GLY A 254 -2.78 -0.60 -5.03
C GLY A 254 -2.86 -1.61 -3.90
N GLN A 255 -1.81 -1.62 -3.08
CA GLN A 255 -1.65 -2.54 -1.96
C GLN A 255 -1.45 -1.73 -0.68
N PRO A 256 -2.55 -1.25 -0.06
CA PRO A 256 -2.46 -0.53 1.21
C PRO A 256 -1.89 -1.46 2.30
N GLY A 257 -0.94 -0.97 3.09
CA GLY A 257 -0.25 -1.78 4.10
C GLY A 257 -1.16 -2.28 5.23
N GLY A 258 -2.02 -1.41 5.76
CA GLY A 258 -2.97 -1.78 6.80
C GLY A 258 -3.85 -0.61 7.23
N THR A 259 -5.01 -0.91 7.80
CA THR A 259 -5.90 0.10 8.40
C THR A 259 -6.42 -0.39 9.75
N ASN A 260 -6.75 0.56 10.62
CA ASN A 260 -7.26 0.31 11.97
C ASN A 260 -8.70 0.82 12.13
N ARG A 261 -9.51 0.77 11.07
CA ARG A 261 -10.89 1.32 11.05
C ARG A 261 -11.84 0.66 12.06
N LEU A 262 -11.52 -0.55 12.53
CA LEU A 262 -12.31 -1.32 13.50
C LEU A 262 -11.69 -1.33 14.91
N THR A 263 -10.79 -0.39 15.22
CA THR A 263 -10.16 -0.30 16.54
C THR A 263 -11.17 0.20 17.58
N PRO A 264 -11.36 -0.51 18.71
CA PRO A 264 -12.27 -0.10 19.77
C PRO A 264 -11.88 1.24 20.41
N LEU A 265 -12.86 1.98 20.93
CA LEU A 265 -12.65 3.28 21.58
C LEU A 265 -11.55 3.24 22.66
N ALA A 266 -11.59 2.24 23.54
CA ALA A 266 -10.59 2.11 24.60
C ALA A 266 -9.14 1.96 24.07
N GLN A 267 -8.96 1.33 22.90
CA GLN A 267 -7.63 1.26 22.27
C GLN A 267 -7.25 2.59 21.61
N LEU A 268 -8.21 3.30 21.01
CA LEU A 268 -7.97 4.64 20.47
C LEU A 268 -7.60 5.65 21.56
N GLU A 269 -8.19 5.55 22.75
CA GLU A 269 -7.83 6.37 23.91
C GLU A 269 -6.39 6.12 24.36
N VAL A 270 -5.97 4.86 24.44
CA VAL A 270 -4.56 4.51 24.75
C VAL A 270 -3.63 5.03 23.65
N GLU A 271 -3.99 4.88 22.39
CA GLU A 271 -3.18 5.38 21.27
C GLU A 271 -2.99 6.90 21.36
N ARG A 272 -4.08 7.64 21.61
CA ARG A 272 -4.08 9.10 21.74
C ARG A 272 -3.32 9.59 22.97
N ASP A 273 -3.57 8.99 24.14
CA ASP A 273 -3.13 9.54 25.43
C ASP A 273 -1.76 9.01 25.85
N VAL A 274 -1.31 7.89 25.29
CA VAL A 274 -0.08 7.19 25.72
C VAL A 274 0.87 6.91 24.56
N THR A 275 0.41 6.23 23.51
CA THR A 275 1.29 5.75 22.44
C THR A 275 1.83 6.91 21.59
N LEU A 276 0.94 7.71 21.01
CA LEU A 276 1.31 8.79 20.09
C LEU A 276 2.18 9.87 20.76
N PRO A 277 1.87 10.37 21.97
CA PRO A 277 2.72 11.36 22.63
C PRO A 277 4.14 10.85 22.86
N ARG A 278 4.29 9.59 23.28
CA ARG A 278 5.60 8.97 23.48
C ARG A 278 6.36 8.83 22.15
N ARG A 279 5.70 8.33 21.11
CA ARG A 279 6.28 8.18 19.77
C ARG A 279 6.76 9.52 19.24
N LEU A 280 5.92 10.55 19.30
CA LEU A 280 6.24 11.90 18.83
C LEU A 280 7.44 12.50 19.55
N LEU A 281 7.56 12.31 20.87
CA LEU A 281 8.71 12.77 21.64
C LEU A 281 10.02 12.13 21.14
N PHE A 282 10.06 10.79 21.03
CA PHE A 282 11.26 10.09 20.56
C PHE A 282 11.61 10.43 19.11
N SER A 283 10.62 10.48 18.22
CA SER A 283 10.85 10.84 16.83
C SER A 283 11.34 12.28 16.68
N SER A 284 10.82 13.22 17.49
CA SER A 284 11.28 14.62 17.47
C SER A 284 12.71 14.78 17.94
N GLU A 285 13.12 14.03 18.97
CA GLU A 285 14.52 14.01 19.43
C GLU A 285 15.43 13.44 18.34
N LEU A 286 15.05 12.30 17.74
CA LEU A 286 15.80 11.69 16.66
C LEU A 286 15.91 12.61 15.44
N LYS A 287 14.83 13.32 15.07
CA LYS A 287 14.86 14.35 14.01
C LYS A 287 15.93 15.40 14.30
N GLY A 288 15.99 15.91 15.54
CA GLY A 288 17.00 16.88 15.95
C GLY A 288 18.43 16.35 15.85
N LEU A 289 18.66 15.11 16.31
CA LEU A 289 19.97 14.43 16.23
C LEU A 289 20.41 14.24 14.78
N LEU A 290 19.53 13.74 13.91
CA LEU A 290 19.81 13.53 12.50
C LEU A 290 20.09 14.86 11.79
N THR A 291 19.27 15.89 12.04
CA THR A 291 19.48 17.22 11.47
C THR A 291 20.85 17.77 11.84
N ARG A 292 21.27 17.65 13.12
CA ARG A 292 22.61 18.06 13.54
C ARG A 292 23.71 17.22 12.88
N PHE A 293 23.51 15.91 12.76
CA PHE A 293 24.47 15.00 12.13
C PHE A 293 24.71 15.35 10.66
N GLN A 294 23.65 15.72 9.93
CA GLN A 294 23.74 16.12 8.52
C GLN A 294 24.58 17.39 8.29
N THR A 295 24.70 18.28 9.27
CA THR A 295 25.49 19.51 9.12
C THR A 295 27.00 19.30 9.32
N GLU A 296 27.43 18.10 9.73
CA GLU A 296 28.83 17.80 9.98
C GLU A 296 29.64 17.48 8.71
N SER A 297 29.02 16.91 7.68
CA SER A 297 29.65 16.73 6.36
C SER A 297 28.63 16.39 5.28
N VAL A 298 29.01 16.59 4.01
CA VAL A 298 28.21 16.17 2.85
C VAL A 298 27.93 14.67 2.86
N GLU A 299 28.91 13.85 3.27
CA GLU A 299 28.73 12.40 3.34
C GLU A 299 27.76 11.99 4.44
N LYS A 300 27.82 12.63 5.61
CA LYS A 300 26.85 12.39 6.70
C LYS A 300 25.43 12.77 6.30
N LYS A 301 25.28 13.84 5.53
CA LYS A 301 24.00 14.20 4.90
C LYS A 301 23.52 13.08 3.99
N ARG A 302 24.34 12.63 3.05
CA ARG A 302 23.99 11.58 2.08
C ARG A 302 23.53 10.28 2.76
N ILE A 303 24.27 9.78 3.74
CA ILE A 303 23.97 8.47 4.37
C ILE A 303 22.78 8.49 5.34
N SER A 304 22.35 9.66 5.81
CA SER A 304 21.25 9.78 6.78
C SER A 304 19.98 10.37 6.18
N ASN A 305 20.00 10.75 4.91
CA ASN A 305 18.88 11.42 4.24
C ASN A 305 17.59 10.57 4.26
N ALA A 306 17.69 9.29 3.86
CA ALA A 306 16.57 8.36 3.91
C ALA A 306 15.99 8.20 5.32
N LEU A 307 16.84 8.09 6.36
CA LEU A 307 16.36 7.93 7.73
C LEU A 307 15.68 9.20 8.24
N LEU A 308 16.26 10.38 7.98
CA LEU A 308 15.63 11.66 8.34
C LEU A 308 14.26 11.79 7.67
N PHE A 309 14.17 11.50 6.36
CA PHE A 309 12.91 11.51 5.62
C PHE A 309 11.85 10.60 6.27
N HIS A 310 12.20 9.37 6.67
CA HIS A 310 11.26 8.46 7.33
C HIS A 310 10.81 8.99 8.70
N VAL A 311 11.71 9.56 9.49
CA VAL A 311 11.39 10.15 10.79
C VAL A 311 10.45 11.34 10.63
N GLU A 312 10.73 12.22 9.66
CA GLU A 312 9.91 13.40 9.38
C GLU A 312 8.50 13.02 8.92
N ASN A 313 8.38 12.09 7.98
CA ASN A 313 7.10 11.52 7.56
C ASN A 313 6.33 10.93 8.75
N GLY A 314 7.01 10.14 9.58
CA GLY A 314 6.40 9.43 10.70
C GLY A 314 5.98 10.32 11.88
N ILE A 315 6.43 11.58 11.94
CA ILE A 315 5.96 12.58 12.91
C ILE A 315 4.66 13.24 12.44
N LYS A 316 4.54 13.46 11.12
CA LYS A 316 3.40 14.15 10.52
C LYS A 316 2.18 13.26 10.31
N ALA A 317 2.43 12.00 9.97
CA ALA A 317 1.41 10.95 9.82
C ALA A 317 0.85 10.48 11.16
#